data_AF-A0A7J6DSV3-F1
#
_entry.id   AF-A0A7J6DSV3-F1
#
_cell.length_a   1.000
_cell.length_b   1.000
_cell.length_c   1.000
_cell.angle_alpha   90.00
_cell.angle_beta   90.00
_cell.angle_gamma   90.00
#
_symmetry.space_group_name_H-M   'P 1'
#
loop_
_entity.id
_entity.type
_entity.pdbx_description
1 polymer ?
#
loop_
_entity_poly.entity_id
_entity_poly.type
_entity_poly.pdbx_seq_one_letter_code
_entity_poly.pdbx_strand_id
1 'polypeptide(L)'
;MVSFIAYISSLFLIILCLNFHHQQQVLALATSGSDHDFRYMKSVYDATEMSLEEEYYDYIIIGGGTAGCPLAATLSENYSVLVLERGSVPTSNPNVLHLSGFLANLMQEEEEETRVTPAQRFTSEDGVENVRGRVLGGSSMINAGFFSRGDEGFYSKSGVKWEMDRVEKAYEWVEESIVFRPKLPVWQSSFRDALLEVGVGLI
;
A
#
# COMPACT_ATOMS: atom_id res chain seq x y z
N MET A 1 33.45 -5.44 23.83
CA MET A 1 33.22 -4.40 22.78
C MET A 1 31.94 -4.65 21.99
N VAL A 2 31.64 -5.90 21.60
CA VAL A 2 30.39 -6.26 20.88
C VAL A 2 29.12 -6.06 21.72
N SER A 3 29.14 -6.36 23.03
CA SER A 3 27.97 -6.19 23.91
C SER A 3 27.60 -4.74 24.23
N PHE A 4 28.53 -3.78 24.07
CA PHE A 4 28.27 -2.37 24.34
C PHE A 4 27.55 -1.70 23.16
N ILE A 5 27.89 -2.13 21.93
CA ILE A 5 27.24 -1.67 20.70
C ILE A 5 25.79 -2.18 20.63
N ALA A 6 25.55 -3.44 21.02
CA ALA A 6 24.19 -4.00 21.11
C ALA A 6 23.31 -3.29 22.16
N TYR A 7 23.90 -2.82 23.26
CA TYR A 7 23.16 -2.06 24.27
C TYR A 7 22.82 -0.66 23.79
N ILE A 8 23.73 0.00 23.06
CA ILE A 8 23.49 1.31 22.45
C ILE A 8 22.43 1.23 21.35
N SER A 9 22.44 0.19 20.51
CA SER A 9 21.42 0.01 19.47
C SER A 9 20.03 -0.25 20.06
N SER A 10 19.93 -1.06 21.11
CA SER A 10 18.66 -1.32 21.80
C SER A 10 18.16 -0.10 22.56
N LEU A 11 19.05 0.68 23.19
CA LEU A 11 18.69 1.93 23.86
C LEU A 11 18.26 3.00 22.85
N PHE A 12 18.90 3.06 21.68
CA PHE A 12 18.52 3.96 20.60
C PHE A 12 17.15 3.59 20.01
N LEU A 13 16.87 2.29 19.83
CA LEU A 13 15.56 1.80 19.38
C LEU A 13 14.46 2.10 20.42
N ILE A 14 14.74 1.91 21.71
CA ILE A 14 13.82 2.24 22.81
C ILE A 14 13.58 3.74 22.90
N ILE A 15 14.63 4.57 22.74
CA ILE A 15 14.50 6.04 22.67
C ILE A 15 13.70 6.44 21.44
N LEU A 16 13.90 5.79 20.29
CA LEU A 16 13.10 6.01 19.08
C LEU A 16 11.62 5.68 19.35
N CYS A 17 11.34 4.53 19.95
CA CYS A 17 9.99 4.07 20.27
C CYS A 17 9.29 4.95 21.33
N LEU A 18 9.99 5.36 22.39
CA LEU A 18 9.43 6.22 23.44
C LEU A 18 9.21 7.66 22.96
N ASN A 19 10.08 8.19 22.11
CA ASN A 19 9.86 9.49 21.47
C ASN A 19 8.76 9.41 20.39
N PHE A 20 8.62 8.29 19.68
CA PHE A 20 7.49 8.05 18.77
C PHE A 20 6.16 7.97 19.52
N HIS A 21 6.13 7.34 20.70
CA HIS A 21 4.92 7.22 21.50
C HIS A 21 4.48 8.58 22.08
N HIS A 22 5.41 9.44 22.49
CA HIS A 22 5.10 10.81 22.92
C HIS A 22 4.75 11.74 21.73
N GLN A 23 5.29 11.48 20.54
CA GLN A 23 4.91 12.18 19.30
C GLN A 23 3.57 11.71 18.73
N GLN A 24 3.10 10.48 19.02
CA GLN A 24 1.79 10.00 18.58
C GLN A 24 0.62 10.86 19.10
N GLN A 25 0.76 11.48 20.29
CA GLN A 25 -0.24 12.43 20.79
C GLN A 25 -0.22 13.79 20.06
N VAL A 26 0.89 14.15 19.41
CA VAL A 26 1.04 15.43 18.67
C VAL A 26 0.84 15.25 17.16
N LEU A 27 1.05 14.04 16.62
CA LEU A 27 0.81 13.68 15.21
C LEU A 27 -0.63 13.22 14.92
N ALA A 28 -1.53 13.28 15.90
CA ALA A 28 -2.97 13.07 15.70
C ALA A 28 -3.62 14.31 15.06
N LEU A 29 -3.22 14.64 13.83
CA LEU A 29 -3.93 15.59 12.96
C LEU A 29 -3.82 15.12 11.51
N ALA A 30 -4.25 13.88 11.27
CA ALA A 30 -4.72 13.49 9.95
C ALA A 30 -6.11 14.11 9.75
N THR A 31 -6.28 14.83 8.66
CA THR A 31 -7.58 15.34 8.22
C THR A 31 -8.54 14.16 8.05
N SER A 32 -9.49 14.06 8.98
CA SER A 32 -10.74 13.32 8.81
C SER A 32 -11.43 13.83 7.55
N GLY A 33 -11.43 13.08 6.44
CA GLY A 33 -12.17 13.58 5.27
C GLY A 33 -12.07 12.86 3.93
N SER A 34 -11.29 11.79 3.77
CA SER A 34 -11.49 10.93 2.59
C SER A 34 -12.25 9.68 3.03
N ASP A 35 -13.58 9.73 2.94
CA ASP A 35 -14.39 8.52 2.96
C ASP A 35 -13.88 7.64 1.82
N HIS A 36 -13.40 6.45 2.16
CA HIS A 36 -13.02 5.46 1.15
C HIS A 36 -14.27 5.11 0.34
N ASP A 37 -14.15 5.14 -0.99
CA ASP A 37 -15.26 4.78 -1.87
C ASP A 37 -15.44 3.26 -1.95
N PHE A 38 -16.51 2.77 -1.35
CA PHE A 38 -16.86 1.35 -1.34
C PHE A 38 -17.99 0.98 -2.33
N ARG A 39 -18.30 1.83 -3.32
CA ARG A 39 -19.35 1.53 -4.33
C ARG A 39 -19.12 0.22 -5.08
N TYR A 40 -17.87 -0.23 -5.20
CA TYR A 40 -17.51 -1.50 -5.85
C TYR A 40 -17.96 -2.73 -5.03
N MET A 41 -18.21 -2.60 -3.73
CA MET A 41 -18.58 -3.71 -2.84
C MET A 41 -19.88 -4.42 -3.24
N LYS A 42 -20.76 -3.76 -4.01
CA LYS A 42 -21.97 -4.36 -4.58
C LYS A 42 -21.68 -5.53 -5.55
N SER A 43 -20.44 -5.63 -6.02
CA SER A 43 -19.96 -6.63 -6.97
C SER A 43 -18.84 -7.49 -6.38
N VAL A 44 -18.70 -7.50 -5.04
CA VAL A 44 -17.73 -8.32 -4.32
C VAL A 44 -18.49 -9.39 -3.55
N TYR A 45 -18.09 -10.64 -3.74
CA TYR A 45 -18.71 -11.81 -3.14
C TYR A 45 -17.66 -12.65 -2.43
N ASP A 46 -18.05 -13.34 -1.36
CA ASP A 46 -17.21 -14.40 -0.81
C ASP A 46 -17.15 -15.56 -1.82
N ALA A 47 -15.98 -16.16 -1.99
CA ALA A 47 -15.80 -17.25 -2.95
C ALA A 47 -16.70 -18.46 -2.66
N THR A 48 -17.12 -18.65 -1.40
CA THR A 48 -18.06 -19.72 -1.01
C THR A 48 -19.51 -19.44 -1.39
N GLU A 49 -19.86 -18.18 -1.64
CA GLU A 49 -21.21 -17.74 -2.03
C GLU A 49 -21.38 -17.64 -3.55
N MET A 50 -20.28 -17.71 -4.31
CA MET A 50 -20.31 -17.63 -5.76
C MET A 50 -20.79 -18.96 -6.36
N SER A 51 -21.95 -18.96 -7.04
CA SER A 51 -22.39 -20.12 -7.81
C SER A 51 -21.54 -20.24 -9.09
N LEU A 52 -20.73 -21.30 -9.19
CA LEU A 52 -19.90 -21.59 -10.37
C LEU A 52 -20.70 -22.21 -11.54
N GLU A 53 -22.02 -21.97 -11.61
CA GLU A 53 -22.84 -22.51 -12.69
C GLU A 53 -22.50 -21.80 -14.02
N GLU A 54 -21.59 -22.40 -14.80
CA GLU A 54 -21.25 -22.07 -16.19
C GLU A 54 -21.10 -20.57 -16.52
N GLU A 55 -20.58 -19.77 -15.59
CA GLU A 55 -20.27 -18.37 -15.86
C GLU A 55 -18.97 -18.26 -16.66
N TYR A 56 -19.10 -17.89 -17.93
CA TYR A 56 -17.97 -17.57 -18.80
C TYR A 56 -17.58 -16.10 -18.61
N TYR A 57 -16.30 -15.87 -18.35
CA TYR A 57 -15.70 -14.54 -18.28
C TYR A 57 -14.74 -14.36 -19.46
N ASP A 58 -14.74 -13.18 -20.08
CA ASP A 58 -13.77 -12.84 -21.11
C ASP A 58 -12.35 -12.77 -20.52
N TYR A 59 -12.22 -12.29 -19.28
CA TYR A 59 -10.95 -12.22 -18.55
C TYR A 59 -11.08 -12.70 -17.10
N ILE A 60 -10.07 -13.43 -16.64
CA ILE A 60 -9.89 -13.77 -15.22
C ILE A 60 -8.58 -13.15 -14.74
N ILE A 61 -8.65 -12.32 -13.71
CA ILE A 61 -7.50 -11.68 -13.07
C ILE A 61 -7.26 -12.36 -11.73
N ILE A 62 -6.08 -12.96 -11.58
CA ILE A 62 -5.65 -13.59 -10.34
C ILE A 62 -4.87 -12.56 -9.51
N GLY A 63 -5.51 -12.09 -8.44
CA GLY A 63 -4.99 -11.07 -7.52
C GLY A 63 -5.65 -9.72 -7.73
N GLY A 64 -6.50 -9.32 -6.79
CA GLY A 64 -7.12 -7.98 -6.71
C GLY A 64 -6.19 -6.98 -6.07
N GLY A 65 -4.94 -6.89 -6.54
CA GLY A 65 -3.89 -6.06 -5.97
C GLY A 65 -3.66 -4.73 -6.71
N THR A 66 -2.53 -4.07 -6.42
CA THR A 66 -2.17 -2.75 -6.96
C THR A 66 -2.25 -2.64 -8.48
N ALA A 67 -1.84 -3.67 -9.23
CA ALA A 67 -1.99 -3.71 -10.69
C ALA A 67 -3.29 -4.39 -11.16
N GLY A 68 -3.82 -5.32 -10.37
CA GLY A 68 -4.99 -6.11 -10.72
C GLY A 68 -6.30 -5.32 -10.69
N CYS A 69 -6.49 -4.47 -9.67
CA CYS A 69 -7.67 -3.61 -9.55
C CYS A 69 -7.83 -2.65 -10.75
N PRO A 70 -6.83 -1.82 -11.12
CA PRO A 70 -6.99 -0.92 -12.26
C PRO A 70 -7.10 -1.67 -13.59
N LEU A 71 -6.40 -2.81 -13.75
CA LEU A 71 -6.55 -3.66 -14.94
C LEU A 71 -7.99 -4.18 -15.08
N ALA A 72 -8.59 -4.66 -13.99
CA ALA A 72 -9.97 -5.14 -13.97
C ALA A 72 -10.96 -4.02 -14.29
N ALA A 73 -10.76 -2.84 -13.72
CA ALA A 73 -11.58 -1.67 -13.99
C ALA A 73 -11.52 -1.27 -15.47
N THR A 74 -10.32 -1.26 -16.07
CA THR A 74 -10.15 -0.94 -17.51
C THR A 74 -10.79 -1.98 -18.42
N LEU A 75 -10.58 -3.29 -18.16
CA LEU A 75 -11.15 -4.34 -19.01
C LEU A 75 -12.68 -4.43 -18.90
N SER A 76 -13.23 -4.18 -17.71
CA SER A 76 -14.67 -4.28 -17.46
C SER A 76 -15.51 -3.19 -18.14
N GLU A 77 -14.88 -2.19 -18.76
CA GLU A 77 -15.58 -1.24 -19.63
C GLU A 77 -16.22 -1.90 -20.85
N ASN A 78 -15.65 -3.00 -21.34
CA ASN A 78 -16.08 -3.64 -22.60
C ASN A 78 -16.26 -5.16 -22.49
N TYR A 79 -15.83 -5.78 -21.40
CA TYR A 79 -15.74 -7.24 -21.26
C TYR A 79 -16.21 -7.71 -19.89
N SER A 80 -16.61 -8.99 -19.76
CA SER A 80 -16.87 -9.61 -18.47
C SER A 80 -15.54 -9.99 -17.80
N VAL A 81 -15.35 -9.55 -16.54
CA VAL A 81 -14.09 -9.74 -15.81
C VAL A 81 -14.36 -10.34 -14.43
N LEU A 82 -13.69 -11.45 -14.13
CA LEU A 82 -13.64 -12.03 -12.80
C LEU A 82 -12.31 -11.68 -12.13
N VAL A 83 -12.36 -11.14 -10.92
CA VAL A 83 -11.16 -10.90 -10.10
C VAL A 83 -11.18 -11.86 -8.92
N LEU A 84 -10.11 -12.65 -8.78
CA LEU A 84 -9.93 -13.57 -7.67
C LEU A 84 -8.90 -13.01 -6.70
N GLU A 85 -9.34 -12.62 -5.50
CA GLU A 85 -8.46 -12.18 -4.42
C GLU A 85 -8.55 -13.16 -3.25
N ARG A 86 -7.39 -13.59 -2.72
CA ARG A 86 -7.33 -14.54 -1.60
C ARG A 86 -7.51 -13.86 -0.24
N GLY A 87 -7.28 -12.55 -0.18
CA GLY A 87 -7.45 -11.72 1.00
C GLY A 87 -8.89 -11.31 1.22
N SER A 88 -9.15 -10.78 2.41
CA SER A 88 -10.47 -10.25 2.74
C SER A 88 -10.68 -8.85 2.15
N VAL A 89 -11.91 -8.35 2.24
CA VAL A 89 -12.26 -6.97 1.86
C VAL A 89 -11.69 -5.96 2.87
N PRO A 90 -11.32 -4.73 2.48
CA PRO A 90 -10.69 -3.77 3.39
C PRO A 90 -11.49 -3.45 4.65
N THR A 91 -12.83 -3.49 4.56
CA THR A 91 -13.74 -3.20 5.67
C THR A 91 -13.66 -4.22 6.81
N SER A 92 -13.16 -5.43 6.57
CA SER A 92 -12.92 -6.43 7.62
C SER A 92 -11.68 -6.09 8.48
N ASN A 93 -10.80 -5.20 8.00
CA ASN A 93 -9.57 -4.79 8.66
C ASN A 93 -9.45 -3.25 8.70
N PRO A 94 -10.23 -2.53 9.54
CA PRO A 94 -10.33 -1.07 9.49
C PRO A 94 -9.01 -0.29 9.57
N ASN A 95 -7.97 -0.87 10.17
CA ASN A 95 -6.63 -0.28 10.22
C ASN A 95 -6.02 -0.04 8.83
N VAL A 96 -6.41 -0.78 7.78
CA VAL A 96 -5.91 -0.56 6.41
C VAL A 96 -6.48 0.70 5.75
N LEU A 97 -7.54 1.28 6.32
CA LEU A 97 -8.23 2.46 5.78
C LEU A 97 -7.65 3.79 6.32
N HIS A 98 -6.71 3.73 7.25
CA HIS A 98 -6.21 4.93 7.92
C HIS A 98 -4.69 4.88 8.04
N LEU A 99 -4.04 6.02 7.78
CA LEU A 99 -2.59 6.16 7.94
C LEU A 99 -2.11 5.81 9.37
N SER A 100 -2.92 6.13 10.39
CA SER A 100 -2.64 5.77 11.78
C SER A 100 -2.58 4.26 12.03
N GLY A 101 -3.23 3.46 11.17
CA GLY A 101 -3.23 2.00 11.24
C GLY A 101 -2.03 1.33 10.57
N PHE A 102 -1.14 2.09 9.90
CA PHE A 102 0.01 1.54 9.17
C PHE A 102 0.86 0.59 10.02
N LEU A 103 1.34 1.04 11.18
CA LEU A 103 2.15 0.20 12.08
C LEU A 103 1.33 -0.95 12.67
N ALA A 104 0.06 -0.73 13.00
CA ALA A 104 -0.81 -1.77 13.54
C ALA A 104 -0.98 -2.94 12.56
N ASN A 105 -1.21 -2.66 11.27
CA ASN A 105 -1.28 -3.67 10.22
C ASN A 105 0.02 -4.47 10.10
N LEU A 106 1.17 -3.78 10.16
CA LEU A 106 2.48 -4.41 10.05
C LEU A 106 2.92 -5.17 11.30
N MET A 107 2.33 -4.90 12.46
CA MET A 107 2.64 -5.53 13.74
C MET A 107 1.67 -6.65 14.09
N GLN A 108 0.47 -6.66 13.51
CA GLN A 108 -0.54 -7.68 13.78
C GLN A 108 0.00 -9.09 13.54
N GLU A 109 -0.12 -9.94 14.57
CA GLU A 109 0.20 -11.35 14.47
C GLU A 109 -1.02 -12.14 13.95
N GLU A 110 -0.76 -13.28 13.30
CA GLU A 110 -1.81 -14.23 12.97
C GLU A 110 -2.17 -14.99 14.26
N GLU A 111 -3.09 -14.41 15.04
CA GLU A 111 -3.47 -14.96 16.36
C GLU A 111 -4.29 -16.25 16.26
N GLU A 112 -4.94 -16.53 15.13
CA GLU A 112 -5.74 -17.74 14.89
C GLU A 112 -5.75 -18.14 13.41
N GLU A 113 -5.96 -19.43 13.13
CA GLU A 113 -6.10 -20.02 11.79
C GLU A 113 -7.29 -19.46 10.99
N THR A 114 -8.22 -18.76 11.65
CA THR A 114 -9.45 -18.19 11.08
C THR A 114 -9.34 -16.69 10.75
N ARG A 115 -8.37 -15.95 11.32
CA ARG A 115 -8.19 -14.51 11.08
C ARG A 115 -7.05 -14.26 10.10
N VAL A 116 -7.42 -14.17 8.82
CA VAL A 116 -6.51 -13.79 7.73
C VAL A 116 -6.14 -12.30 7.87
N THR A 117 -4.93 -12.03 8.36
CA THR A 117 -4.37 -10.67 8.43
C THR A 117 -4.15 -10.08 7.03
N PRO A 118 -4.29 -8.74 6.87
CA PRO A 118 -4.07 -8.07 5.59
C PRO A 118 -2.58 -7.97 5.21
N ALA A 119 -1.67 -8.14 6.18
CA ALA A 119 -0.23 -8.19 5.99
C ALA A 119 0.29 -9.61 6.29
N GLN A 120 0.61 -10.36 5.24
CA GLN A 120 1.23 -11.68 5.39
C GLN A 120 2.74 -11.51 5.55
N ARG A 121 3.28 -11.99 6.67
CA ARG A 121 4.73 -12.03 6.93
C ARG A 121 5.41 -13.18 6.20
N PHE A 122 6.67 -12.99 5.84
CA PHE A 122 7.57 -14.04 5.38
C PHE A 122 9.02 -13.64 5.66
N THR A 123 9.92 -14.61 5.64
CA THR A 123 11.37 -14.38 5.76
C THR A 123 12.03 -14.90 4.49
N SER A 124 12.91 -14.11 3.87
CA SER A 124 13.66 -14.56 2.69
C SER A 124 14.64 -15.68 3.05
N GLU A 125 15.18 -16.37 2.04
CA GLU A 125 16.23 -17.37 2.24
C GLU A 125 17.51 -16.78 2.87
N ASP A 126 17.73 -15.47 2.69
CA ASP A 126 18.82 -14.72 3.34
C ASP A 126 18.54 -14.37 4.81
N GLY A 127 17.37 -14.72 5.34
CA GLY A 127 16.95 -14.44 6.71
C GLY A 127 16.38 -13.03 6.93
N VAL A 128 15.95 -12.32 5.88
CA VAL A 128 15.38 -10.97 6.00
C VAL A 128 13.85 -11.05 6.14
N GLU A 129 13.33 -10.53 7.25
CA GLU A 129 11.89 -10.42 7.47
C GLU A 129 11.23 -9.42 6.51
N ASN A 130 10.06 -9.77 6.00
CA ASN A 130 9.33 -8.96 5.05
C ASN A 130 7.82 -9.23 5.13
N VAL A 131 7.04 -8.41 4.44
CA VAL A 131 5.57 -8.46 4.42
C VAL A 131 5.03 -8.29 3.00
N ARG A 132 3.88 -8.89 2.72
CA ARG A 132 3.13 -8.69 1.48
C ARG A 132 1.63 -8.56 1.75
N GLY A 133 0.93 -7.81 0.90
CA GLY A 133 -0.52 -7.65 1.00
C GLY A 133 -1.29 -8.96 0.81
N ARG A 134 -2.36 -9.11 1.58
CA ARG A 134 -3.35 -10.20 1.49
C ARG A 134 -4.73 -9.63 1.84
N VAL A 135 -5.19 -8.72 0.99
CA VAL A 135 -6.44 -7.95 1.12
C VAL A 135 -6.81 -7.46 -0.27
N LEU A 136 -8.09 -7.27 -0.58
CA LEU A 136 -8.50 -6.58 -1.81
C LEU A 136 -7.95 -5.16 -1.84
N GLY A 137 -7.30 -4.78 -2.95
CA GLY A 137 -6.41 -3.63 -3.06
C GLY A 137 -4.92 -4.00 -2.91
N GLY A 138 -4.59 -5.18 -2.37
CA GLY A 138 -3.23 -5.72 -2.26
C GLY A 138 -2.28 -4.90 -1.39
N SER A 139 -1.00 -4.88 -1.74
CA SER A 139 0.03 -4.18 -0.95
C SER A 139 -0.16 -2.67 -0.88
N SER A 140 -0.93 -2.04 -1.79
CA SER A 140 -1.26 -0.62 -1.67
C SER A 140 -2.17 -0.28 -0.49
N MET A 141 -2.84 -1.28 0.10
CA MET A 141 -3.64 -1.08 1.33
C MET A 141 -2.80 -1.10 2.61
N ILE A 142 -1.56 -1.61 2.57
CA ILE A 142 -0.70 -1.75 3.75
C ILE A 142 0.63 -1.00 3.62
N ASN A 143 0.83 -0.24 2.54
CA ASN A 143 2.06 0.50 2.31
C ASN A 143 2.07 1.85 3.07
N ALA A 144 3.15 2.61 2.91
CA ALA A 144 3.32 3.91 3.55
C ALA A 144 2.66 5.09 2.80
N GLY A 145 1.87 4.82 1.75
CA GLY A 145 1.12 5.84 1.00
C GLY A 145 1.95 6.76 0.10
N PHE A 146 3.25 6.52 -0.06
CA PHE A 146 4.07 7.30 -0.99
C PHE A 146 3.71 7.00 -2.44
N PHE A 147 3.57 8.04 -3.24
CA PHE A 147 3.35 7.95 -4.68
C PHE A 147 4.47 8.68 -5.42
N SER A 148 4.95 8.09 -6.51
CA SER A 148 5.91 8.69 -7.43
C SER A 148 5.70 8.05 -8.81
N ARG A 149 5.88 8.85 -9.86
CA ARG A 149 5.91 8.33 -11.23
C ARG A 149 7.20 7.55 -11.46
N GLY A 150 7.18 6.66 -12.46
CA GLY A 150 8.36 5.92 -12.88
C GLY A 150 9.42 6.85 -13.43
N ASP A 151 10.69 6.51 -13.22
CA ASP A 151 11.83 7.23 -13.80
C ASP A 151 11.78 7.18 -15.33
N GLU A 152 12.04 8.30 -16.00
CA GLU A 152 12.05 8.34 -17.48
C GLU A 152 13.09 7.38 -18.07
N GLY A 153 14.23 7.24 -17.39
CA GLY A 153 15.29 6.32 -17.75
C GLY A 153 14.85 4.86 -17.69
N PHE A 154 13.92 4.49 -16.82
CA PHE A 154 13.34 3.14 -16.77
C PHE A 154 12.65 2.78 -18.09
N TYR A 155 11.77 3.64 -18.61
CA TYR A 155 11.02 3.33 -19.83
C TYR A 155 11.94 3.11 -21.03
N SER A 156 13.01 3.91 -21.14
CA SER A 156 13.99 3.76 -22.22
C SER A 156 14.82 2.47 -22.12
N LYS A 157 15.06 1.95 -20.90
CA LYS A 157 15.97 0.83 -20.64
C LYS A 157 15.25 -0.50 -20.39
N SER A 158 13.93 -0.50 -20.23
CA SER A 158 13.19 -1.71 -19.83
C SER A 158 13.07 -2.76 -20.94
N GLY A 159 13.42 -2.42 -22.20
CA GLY A 159 13.26 -3.30 -23.36
C GLY A 159 11.81 -3.43 -23.85
N VAL A 160 10.87 -2.68 -23.27
CA VAL A 160 9.47 -2.62 -23.70
C VAL A 160 9.28 -1.37 -24.54
N LYS A 161 8.55 -1.50 -25.66
CA LYS A 161 8.15 -0.34 -26.46
C LYS A 161 6.95 0.32 -25.80
N TRP A 162 7.22 1.28 -24.92
CA TRP A 162 6.18 2.05 -24.24
C TRP A 162 5.54 3.08 -25.16
N GLU A 163 4.21 3.16 -25.12
CA GLU A 163 3.46 4.29 -25.66
C GLU A 163 3.32 5.34 -24.55
N MET A 164 4.27 6.29 -24.51
CA MET A 164 4.37 7.24 -23.38
C MET A 164 3.10 8.07 -23.18
N ASP A 165 2.37 8.40 -24.25
CA ASP A 165 1.08 9.08 -24.16
C ASP A 165 0.03 8.25 -23.38
N ARG A 166 0.08 6.91 -23.47
CA ARG A 166 -0.80 6.03 -22.71
C ARG A 166 -0.34 5.86 -21.27
N VAL A 167 0.98 5.85 -21.05
CA VAL A 167 1.56 5.83 -19.70
C VAL A 167 1.16 7.09 -18.93
N GLU A 168 1.25 8.25 -19.57
CA GLU A 168 0.88 9.53 -18.96
C GLU A 168 -0.60 9.56 -18.59
N LYS A 169 -1.49 9.20 -19.51
CA LYS A 169 -2.94 9.12 -19.24
C LYS A 169 -3.28 8.13 -18.12
N ALA A 170 -2.55 7.03 -18.03
CA ALA A 170 -2.74 6.06 -16.94
C ALA A 170 -2.30 6.66 -15.59
N TYR A 171 -1.21 7.43 -15.54
CA TYR A 171 -0.83 8.16 -14.34
C TYR A 171 -1.86 9.19 -13.95
N GLU A 172 -2.31 10.03 -14.88
CA GLU A 172 -3.35 11.04 -14.64
C GLU A 172 -4.63 10.40 -14.06
N TRP A 173 -5.10 9.29 -14.66
CA TRP A 173 -6.28 8.58 -14.17
C TRP A 173 -6.13 8.08 -12.72
N VAL A 174 -4.97 7.52 -12.36
CA VAL A 174 -4.69 7.09 -10.98
C VAL A 174 -4.57 8.29 -10.04
N GLU A 175 -3.88 9.35 -10.49
CA GLU A 175 -3.63 10.56 -9.71
C GLU A 175 -4.93 11.26 -9.32
N GLU A 176 -5.84 11.42 -10.28
CA GLU A 176 -7.17 11.98 -10.06
C GLU A 176 -8.05 11.12 -9.15
N SER A 177 -7.83 9.80 -9.14
CA SER A 177 -8.66 8.87 -8.38
C SER A 177 -8.26 8.76 -6.92
N ILE A 178 -6.96 8.67 -6.61
CA ILE A 178 -6.48 8.29 -5.26
C ILE A 178 -5.26 9.06 -4.75
N VAL A 179 -4.66 9.95 -5.56
CA VAL A 179 -3.45 10.69 -5.14
C VAL A 179 -3.85 12.10 -4.70
N PHE A 180 -3.24 12.58 -3.63
CA PHE A 180 -3.45 13.93 -3.12
C PHE A 180 -2.13 14.58 -2.76
N ARG A 181 -2.10 15.92 -2.83
CA ARG A 181 -0.94 16.69 -2.37
C ARG A 181 -0.95 16.79 -0.84
N PRO A 182 0.01 16.20 -0.12
CA PRO A 182 -0.01 16.23 1.34
C PRO A 182 0.35 17.62 1.87
N LYS A 183 -0.26 18.01 2.99
CA LYS A 183 0.28 19.07 3.84
C LYS A 183 1.40 18.48 4.68
N LEU A 184 2.63 18.93 4.48
CA LEU A 184 3.80 18.39 5.19
C LEU A 184 3.73 18.77 6.68
N PRO A 185 3.76 17.80 7.60
CA PRO A 185 3.93 18.09 9.02
C PRO A 185 5.31 18.67 9.31
N VAL A 186 5.52 19.10 10.57
CA VAL A 186 6.76 19.74 11.02
C VAL A 186 7.98 18.87 10.71
N TRP A 187 7.94 17.58 11.06
CA TRP A 187 9.05 16.67 10.82
C TRP A 187 9.44 16.57 9.35
N GLN A 188 8.47 16.35 8.46
CA GLN A 188 8.70 16.22 7.02
C GLN A 188 9.19 17.54 6.40
N SER A 189 8.69 18.68 6.89
CA SER A 189 9.15 19.99 6.45
C SER A 189 10.59 20.26 6.85
N SER A 190 10.94 20.00 8.12
CA SER A 190 12.33 20.12 8.61
C SER A 190 13.27 19.16 7.88
N PHE A 191 12.83 17.93 7.62
CA PHE A 191 13.62 16.95 6.87
C PHE A 191 13.88 17.42 5.43
N ARG A 192 12.87 17.95 4.74
CA ARG A 192 13.04 18.57 3.41
C ARG A 192 14.06 19.71 3.47
N ASP A 193 13.94 20.61 4.45
CA ASP A 193 14.83 21.78 4.54
C ASP A 193 16.28 21.35 4.80
N ALA A 194 16.50 20.34 5.64
CA ALA A 194 17.82 19.74 5.86
C ALA A 194 18.40 19.11 4.59
N LEU A 195 17.57 18.42 3.78
CA LEU A 195 18.00 17.87 2.49
C LEU A 195 18.45 18.99 1.53
N LEU A 196 17.69 20.08 1.46
CA LEU A 196 18.05 21.24 0.64
C LEU A 196 19.37 21.88 1.09
N GLU A 197 19.59 21.98 2.41
CA GLU A 197 20.83 22.53 2.97
C GLU A 197 22.07 21.73 2.56
N VAL A 198 21.96 20.41 2.48
CA VAL A 198 23.05 19.53 2.03
C VAL A 198 23.10 19.32 0.51
N GLY A 199 22.33 20.10 -0.26
CA GLY A 199 22.33 20.09 -1.72
C GLY A 199 21.52 18.94 -2.35
N VAL A 200 20.62 18.30 -1.60
CA VAL A 200 19.71 17.26 -2.09
C VAL A 200 18.35 17.89 -2.36
N GLY A 201 18.15 18.35 -3.60
CA GLY A 201 16.89 18.90 -4.10
C GLY A 201 16.94 19.09 -5.61
N LEU A 202 15.77 19.21 -6.23
CA LEU A 202 15.69 19.70 -7.61
C LEU A 202 16.11 21.17 -7.60
N ILE A 203 17.17 21.51 -8.32
CA ILE A 203 17.54 22.90 -8.67
C ILE A 203 16.47 23.44 -9.63
#